data_AF-A0A2M8KQL9-F1
#
_entry.id   AF-A0A2M8KQL9-F1
#
_cell.length_a   1.000
_cell.length_b   1.000
_cell.length_c   1.000
_cell.angle_alpha   90.00
_cell.angle_beta   90.00
_cell.angle_gamma   90.00
#
_symmetry.space_group_name_H-M   'P 1'
#
loop_
_entity.id
_entity.type
_entity.pdbx_description
1 polymer ?
#
loop_
_entity_poly.entity_id
_entity_poly.type
_entity_poly.pdbx_seq_one_letter_code
_entity_poly.pdbx_strand_id
1 'polypeptide(L)' 'MVNAYHKVSFHGIDMEVPHVPLREFVTICVIPDRKRDLIEFRFWWNKKLVHTVVLSKTLFPSVHF' A
#
# COMPACT_ATOMS: atom_id res chain seq x y z
N MET A 1 -4.00 8.43 4.25
CA MET A 1 -3.70 9.00 5.58
C MET A 1 -3.54 7.85 6.55
N VAL A 2 -2.54 7.89 7.42
CA VAL A 2 -2.31 6.85 8.43
C VAL A 2 -3.35 7.01 9.56
N ASN A 3 -4.08 5.94 9.85
CA ASN A 3 -5.09 5.93 10.92
C ASN A 3 -4.45 5.72 12.31
N ALA A 4 -5.27 5.75 13.37
CA ALA A 4 -4.83 5.59 14.76
C ALA A 4 -4.12 4.26 15.06
N TYR A 5 -4.28 3.25 14.18
CA TYR A 5 -3.68 1.93 14.29
C TYR A 5 -2.45 1.76 13.39
N HIS A 6 -1.84 2.86 12.92
CA HIS A 6 -0.76 2.85 11.94
C HIS A 6 -1.10 2.09 10.65
N LYS A 7 -2.37 2.13 10.23
CA LYS A 7 -2.84 1.45 9.01
C LYS A 7 -3.28 2.45 7.95
N VAL A 8 -3.16 2.01 6.71
CA VAL A 8 -3.72 2.66 5.53
C VAL A 8 -4.66 1.67 4.85
N SER A 9 -5.90 2.07 4.69
CA SER A 9 -6.92 1.27 4.01
C SER A 9 -6.93 1.62 2.52
N PHE A 10 -6.78 0.61 1.66
CA PHE A 10 -6.90 0.73 0.22
C PHE A 10 -7.80 -0.38 -0.30
N HIS A 11 -8.88 -0.03 -1.00
CA HIS A 11 -9.88 -0.97 -1.50
C HIS A 11 -10.51 -1.89 -0.42
N GLY A 12 -10.59 -1.43 0.83
CA GLY A 12 -11.10 -2.24 1.95
C GLY A 12 -10.08 -3.19 2.56
N ILE A 13 -8.83 -3.17 2.07
CA ILE A 13 -7.71 -3.91 2.64
C ILE A 13 -6.90 -2.95 3.51
N ASP A 14 -6.72 -3.31 4.77
CA ASP A 14 -5.87 -2.57 5.69
C ASP A 14 -4.43 -3.06 5.57
N MET A 15 -3.53 -2.13 5.27
CA MET A 15 -2.09 -2.36 5.24
C MET A 15 -1.43 -1.59 6.36
N GLU A 16 -0.55 -2.26 7.10
CA GLU A 16 0.23 -1.62 8.15
C GLU A 16 1.32 -0.72 7.56
N VAL A 17 1.51 0.44 8.18
CA VAL A 17 2.55 1.40 7.82
C VAL A 17 3.26 1.80 9.10
N PRO A 18 4.16 0.94 9.61
CA PRO A 18 4.90 1.21 10.82
C PRO A 18 5.84 2.41 10.60
N HIS A 19 6.20 3.09 11.70
CA HIS A 19 7.16 4.21 11.72
C HIS A 19 6.70 5.54 11.10
N VAL A 20 5.44 5.67 10.70
CA VAL A 20 4.85 6.94 10.28
C VAL A 20 3.95 7.48 11.40
N PRO A 21 4.08 8.75 11.83
CA PRO A 21 3.19 9.34 12.81
C PRO A 21 1.72 9.29 12.39
N LEU A 22 0.83 9.28 13.37
CA LEU A 22 -0.61 9.24 13.14
C LEU A 22 -1.07 10.47 12.36
N ARG A 23 -2.09 10.30 11.52
CA ARG A 23 -2.71 11.37 10.69
C ARG A 23 -1.79 12.00 9.64
N GLU A 24 -0.61 11.41 9.41
CA GLU A 24 0.26 11.83 8.33
C GLU A 24 -0.21 11.27 6.97
N PHE A 25 0.14 11.99 5.92
CA PHE A 25 -0.04 11.52 4.55
C PHE A 25 1.20 10.75 4.11
N VAL A 26 0.96 9.58 3.53
CA VAL A 26 2.00 8.74 2.94
C VAL A 26 1.73 8.61 1.46
N THR A 27 2.79 8.61 0.67
CA THR A 27 2.71 8.35 -0.75
C THR A 27 2.75 6.84 -0.97
N ILE A 28 1.83 6.34 -1.78
CA ILE A 28 1.76 4.92 -2.13
C ILE A 28 2.18 4.77 -3.59
N CYS A 29 3.21 3.98 -3.83
CA CYS A 29 3.59 3.55 -5.17
C CYS A 29 3.12 2.11 -5.39
N VAL A 30 2.34 1.89 -6.45
CA VAL A 30 1.80 0.57 -6.80
C VAL A 30 2.56 0.04 -8.00
N ILE A 31 3.16 -1.14 -7.86
CA ILE A 31 3.96 -1.80 -8.89
C ILE A 31 3.32 -3.17 -9.17
N PRO A 32 2.60 -3.32 -10.29
CA PRO A 32 2.01 -4.61 -10.64
C PRO A 32 3.07 -5.55 -11.25
N ASP A 33 3.20 -6.74 -10.68
CA ASP A 33 3.94 -7.86 -11.27
C ASP A 33 2.98 -8.75 -12.06
N ARG A 34 2.88 -8.47 -13.36
CA ARG A 34 2.01 -9.23 -14.28
C ARG A 34 2.43 -10.68 -14.48
N LYS A 35 3.69 -11.04 -14.19
CA LYS A 35 4.17 -12.43 -14.39
C LYS A 35 3.79 -13.33 -13.22
N ARG A 36 3.70 -12.75 -12.02
CA ARG A 36 3.43 -13.49 -10.78
C ARG A 36 2.03 -13.29 -10.22
N ASP A 37 1.20 -12.47 -10.88
CA ASP A 37 -0.10 -12.02 -10.37
C ASP A 37 -0.01 -11.43 -8.95
N LEU A 38 1.04 -10.64 -8.72
CA LEU A 38 1.28 -9.93 -7.47
C LEU A 38 1.25 -8.42 -7.72
N ILE A 39 0.97 -7.68 -6.67
CA ILE A 39 1.05 -6.22 -6.64
C ILE A 39 1.91 -5.84 -5.45
N GLU A 40 2.98 -5.11 -5.72
CA GLU A 40 3.84 -4.53 -4.69
C GLU A 40 3.38 -3.11 -4.38
N PHE A 41 3.02 -2.87 -3.13
CA PHE A 41 2.69 -1.55 -2.58
C PHE A 41 3.89 -1.05 -1.78
N ARG A 42 4.41 0.13 -2.17
CA ARG A 42 5.51 0.81 -1.46
C ARG A 42 5.00 2.08 -0.81
N PHE A 43 5.23 2.18 0.49
CA PHE A 43 4.85 3.33 1.30
C PHE A 43 6.06 4.23 1.49
N TRP A 44 5.92 5.49 1.08
CA TRP A 44 6.94 6.52 1.21
C TRP A 44 6.47 7.63 2.14
N TRP A 45 7.36 8.03 3.05
CA TRP A 45 7.14 9.15 3.96
C TRP A 45 8.46 9.90 4.14
N ASN A 46 8.41 11.23 4.11
CA ASN A 46 9.62 12.08 4.21
C ASN A 46 10.76 11.65 3.26
N LYS A 47 10.42 11.34 2.00
CA LYS A 47 11.36 10.88 0.95
C LYS A 47 12.09 9.57 1.30
N LYS A 48 11.59 8.81 2.26
CA LYS A 48 12.12 7.50 2.66
C LYS A 48 11.06 6.42 2.44
N LEU A 49 11.51 5.27 1.95
CA LEU A 49 10.67 4.07 1.91
C LEU A 49 10.52 3.57 3.36
N VAL A 50 9.30 3.53 3.86
CA VAL A 50 9.01 3.11 5.24
C VAL A 50 8.48 1.68 5.32
N HIS A 51 7.76 1.24 4.29
CA HIS A 51 7.18 -0.10 4.27
C HIS A 51 6.92 -0.57 2.84
N THR A 52 6.95 -1.89 2.66
CA THR A 52 6.61 -2.55 1.40
C THR A 52 5.74 -3.75 1.70
N VAL A 53 4.61 -3.87 1.00
CA VAL A 53 3.69 -4.99 1.11
C VAL A 53 3.51 -5.61 -0.27
N VAL A 54 3.55 -6.93 -0.34
CA VAL A 54 3.23 -7.67 -1.57
C VAL A 54 1.90 -8.37 -1.36
N LEU A 55 0.93 -8.04 -2.20
CA LEU A 55 -0.41 -8.62 -2.17
C LEU A 55 -0.70 -9.37 -3.47
N SER A 56 -1.56 -10.38 -3.40
CA SER A 56 -2.04 -11.04 -4.61
C SER A 56 -2.95 -10.09 -5.38
N LYS A 57 -2.80 -10.06 -6.72
CA LYS A 57 -3.67 -9.31 -7.62
C LYS A 57 -5.13 -9.74 -7.52
N THR A 58 -5.41 -10.99 -7.14
CA THR A 58 -6.77 -11.52 -6.96
C THR A 58 -7.59 -10.77 -5.91
N LEU A 59 -6.93 -10.06 -4.99
CA LEU A 59 -7.56 -9.23 -3.97
C LEU A 59 -8.14 -7.92 -4.53
N PHE A 60 -7.84 -7.58 -5.78
CA PHE A 60 -8.26 -6.33 -6.41
C PHE A 60 -9.03 -6.62 -7.71
N PRO A 61 -10.13 -5.88 -7.98
CA PRO A 61 -10.85 -6.03 -9.23
C PRO A 61 -9.98 -5.60 -10.41
N SER A 62 -10.01 -6.39 -11.46
CA SER A 62 -9.35 -6.05 -12.72
C SER A 62 -10.27 -5.18 -13.57
N VAL A 63 -9.78 -4.00 -13.97
CA VAL A 63 -10.48 -3.15 -14.94
C VAL A 63 -9.90 -3.46 -16.32
N HIS A 64 -10.74 -3.93 -17.23
CA HIS A 64 -10.45 -4.02 -18.66
C HIS A 64 -11.02 -2.77 -19.34
N PHE A 65 -10.21 -2.10 -20.16
CA PHE A 65 -10.60 -0.96 -21.00
C PHE A 65 -10.81 -1.42 -22.43
#